data_AF-A0A953UD33-F1
#
_entry.id   AF-A0A953UD33-F1
#
_cell.length_a   1.000
_cell.length_b   1.000
_cell.length_c   1.000
_cell.angle_alpha   90.00
_cell.angle_beta   90.00
_cell.angle_gamma   90.00
#
_symmetry.space_group_name_H-M   'P 1'
#
loop_
_entity.id
_entity.type
_entity.pdbx_description
1 polymer ?
#
loop_
_entity_poly.entity_id
_entity_poly.type
_entity_poly.pdbx_seq_one_letter_code
_entity_poly.pdbx_strand_id
1 'polypeptide(L)'
;MFNLFRSGAKFTKYMLGGLLLIVAASMVTYLIPNTGLTTATSTGGDNVLAEVGNSTITVDDAKAAADRLVQGGQLPKDAVEVYLPQLVDQLVQDRAATYAFEKLGLKVTDEEVLTGLMSVYPQFFKDGKLVAPDQLEAALGQQGLTLAGGVDSMRQQLLLRKVQNMAVASVVVTQAEVDQAVIKKHQ
;
A
#
# COMPACT_ATOMS: atom_id res chain seq x y z
N MET A 1 59.43 -16.17 12.52
CA MET A 1 58.59 -14.95 12.50
C MET A 1 58.29 -14.61 11.05
N PHE A 2 57.01 -14.40 10.72
CA PHE A 2 56.47 -14.50 9.36
C PHE A 2 57.01 -13.42 8.41
N ASN A 3 57.62 -13.90 7.31
CA ASN A 3 58.26 -13.09 6.28
C ASN A 3 57.26 -12.76 5.15
N LEU A 4 56.15 -12.11 5.50
CA LEU A 4 55.06 -11.76 4.57
C LEU A 4 55.10 -10.30 4.08
N PHE A 5 56.12 -9.51 4.47
CA PHE A 5 56.20 -8.08 4.15
C PHE A 5 57.31 -7.71 3.15
N ARG A 6 57.61 -8.59 2.19
CA ARG A 6 58.60 -8.25 1.14
C ARG A 6 58.13 -8.47 -0.30
N SER A 7 56.90 -8.94 -0.53
CA SER A 7 56.35 -9.06 -1.88
C SER A 7 55.04 -8.32 -2.01
N GLY A 8 55.06 -7.22 -2.77
CA GLY A 8 53.84 -6.60 -3.31
C GLY A 8 53.41 -5.29 -2.66
N ALA A 9 54.24 -4.23 -2.72
CA ALA A 9 53.80 -2.85 -2.45
C ALA A 9 52.52 -2.45 -3.24
N LYS A 10 52.29 -3.09 -4.39
CA LYS A 10 51.06 -2.95 -5.17
C LYS A 10 49.88 -3.69 -4.54
N PHE A 11 50.09 -4.89 -4.01
CA PHE A 11 49.05 -5.70 -3.39
C PHE A 11 48.49 -5.05 -2.11
N THR A 12 49.37 -4.49 -1.27
CA THR A 12 48.95 -3.72 -0.08
C THR A 12 48.13 -2.49 -0.46
N LYS A 13 48.46 -1.82 -1.57
CA LYS A 13 47.73 -0.63 -2.05
C LYS A 13 46.32 -0.97 -2.54
N TYR A 14 46.17 -2.07 -3.28
CA TYR A 14 44.85 -2.56 -3.71
C TYR A 14 44.04 -3.12 -2.53
N MET A 15 44.68 -3.82 -1.59
CA MET A 15 44.00 -4.37 -0.41
C MET A 15 43.49 -3.26 0.51
N LEU A 16 44.29 -2.21 0.74
CA LEU A 16 43.88 -1.05 1.54
C LEU A 16 42.82 -0.19 0.83
N GLY A 17 42.94 -0.04 -0.49
CA GLY A 17 41.92 0.63 -1.32
C GLY A 17 40.57 -0.11 -1.30
N GLY A 18 40.59 -1.45 -1.34
CA GLY A 18 39.40 -2.28 -1.25
C GLY A 18 38.69 -2.17 0.11
N LEU A 19 39.45 -2.19 1.21
CA LEU A 19 38.90 -1.98 2.56
C LEU A 19 38.24 -0.60 2.69
N LEU A 20 38.89 0.45 2.18
CA LEU A 20 38.36 1.81 2.23
C LEU A 20 37.08 1.95 1.39
N LEU A 21 37.03 1.31 0.22
CA LEU A 21 35.83 1.30 -0.63
C LEU A 21 34.64 0.66 0.09
N ILE A 22 34.83 -0.46 0.78
CA ILE A 22 33.78 -1.12 1.57
C ILE A 22 33.24 -0.18 2.67
N VAL A 23 34.13 0.50 3.39
CA VAL A 23 33.75 1.45 4.46
C VAL A 23 33.01 2.65 3.86
N ALA A 24 33.49 3.21 2.76
CA ALA A 24 32.82 4.31 2.08
C ALA A 24 31.43 3.90 1.55
N ALA A 25 31.29 2.72 0.97
CA ALA A 25 30.00 2.18 0.53
C ALA A 25 29.02 2.02 1.70
N SER A 26 29.50 1.53 2.85
CA SER A 26 28.67 1.40 4.06
C SER A 26 28.16 2.74 4.61
N MET A 27 28.96 3.81 4.45
CA MET A 27 28.56 5.15 4.88
C MET A 27 27.54 5.79 3.93
N VAL A 28 27.63 5.49 2.62
CA VAL A 28 26.65 5.94 1.62
C VAL A 28 25.30 5.25 1.80
N THR A 29 25.28 3.94 2.10
CA THR A 29 24.03 3.21 2.35
C THR A 29 23.27 3.73 3.57
N TYR A 30 23.97 4.34 4.53
CA TYR A 30 23.35 4.89 5.74
C TYR A 30 22.67 6.25 5.50
N LEU A 31 23.10 7.00 4.48
CA LEU A 31 22.59 8.35 4.20
C LEU A 31 21.41 8.38 3.22
N ILE A 32 21.02 7.23 2.66
CA ILE A 32 19.80 7.09 1.85
C ILE A 32 18.69 6.62 2.82
N PRO A 33 17.70 7.48 3.14
CA PRO A 33 16.56 7.03 3.92
C PRO A 33 15.71 6.08 3.07
N ASN A 34 15.79 4.80 3.44
CA ASN A 34 14.82 3.73 3.17
C ASN A 34 14.72 3.19 1.72
N THR A 35 15.14 1.93 1.53
CA THR A 35 14.27 0.83 1.05
C THR A 35 15.09 -0.47 0.91
N GLY A 36 14.74 -1.50 1.69
CA GLY A 36 14.80 -2.87 1.18
C GLY A 36 16.03 -3.76 1.44
N LEU A 37 16.73 -3.64 2.58
CA LEU A 37 17.57 -4.75 3.04
C LEU A 37 17.53 -4.92 4.56
N THR A 38 16.38 -5.32 5.08
CA THR A 38 16.28 -5.85 6.44
C THR A 38 16.47 -7.36 6.37
N THR A 39 17.70 -7.78 6.66
CA THR A 39 18.00 -9.10 7.22
C THR A 39 16.97 -9.45 8.28
N ALA A 40 16.26 -10.55 8.03
CA ALA A 40 15.39 -11.23 8.98
C ALA A 40 16.14 -11.44 10.30
N THR A 41 15.90 -10.54 11.25
CA THR A 41 16.29 -10.66 12.65
C THR A 41 15.02 -10.49 13.46
N SER A 42 14.28 -11.60 13.52
CA SER A 42 13.14 -11.81 14.40
C SER A 42 13.62 -11.71 15.85
N THR A 43 13.77 -10.51 16.40
CA THR A 43 13.97 -10.33 17.85
C THR A 43 13.64 -8.89 18.27
N GLY A 44 12.37 -8.66 18.60
CA GLY A 44 11.90 -7.42 19.22
C GLY A 44 10.41 -7.28 18.97
N GLY A 45 9.61 -7.37 20.02
CA GLY A 45 8.16 -7.45 19.91
C GLY A 45 7.54 -6.23 19.24
N ASP A 46 7.28 -6.34 17.94
CA ASP A 46 6.25 -5.55 17.30
C ASP A 46 4.95 -5.95 18.00
N ASN A 47 4.38 -5.04 18.80
CA ASN A 47 3.12 -5.29 19.47
C ASN A 47 2.06 -5.53 18.40
N VAL A 48 1.78 -6.80 18.11
CA VAL A 48 0.77 -7.22 17.13
C VAL A 48 -0.60 -6.96 17.74
N LEU A 49 -1.38 -6.10 17.08
CA LEU A 49 -2.74 -5.77 17.49
C LEU A 49 -3.75 -6.75 16.91
N ALA A 50 -3.52 -7.23 15.69
CA ALA A 50 -4.36 -8.22 15.05
C ALA A 50 -3.60 -9.00 13.97
N GLU A 51 -4.01 -10.24 13.69
CA GLU A 51 -3.49 -11.06 12.61
C GLU A 51 -4.62 -11.41 11.64
N VAL A 52 -4.39 -11.16 10.35
CA VAL A 52 -5.34 -11.41 9.27
C VAL A 52 -4.66 -12.29 8.21
N GLY A 53 -4.86 -13.60 8.33
CA GLY A 53 -4.28 -14.59 7.43
C GLY A 53 -2.76 -14.63 7.52
N ASN A 54 -2.07 -14.11 6.49
CA ASN A 54 -0.60 -14.03 6.46
C ASN A 54 -0.07 -12.62 6.76
N SER A 55 -0.93 -11.68 7.13
CA SER A 55 -0.52 -10.32 7.51
C SER A 55 -0.83 -10.02 8.95
N THR A 56 0.16 -9.47 9.64
CA THR A 56 -0.01 -8.88 10.96
C THR A 56 -0.28 -7.38 10.83
N ILE A 57 -1.10 -6.86 11.75
CA ILE A 57 -1.33 -5.43 11.97
C ILE A 57 -0.65 -5.09 13.28
N THR A 58 0.28 -4.15 13.24
CA THR A 58 1.09 -3.75 14.39
C THR A 58 0.59 -2.45 15.00
N VAL A 59 1.05 -2.15 16.22
CA VAL A 59 0.80 -0.85 16.87
C VAL A 59 1.30 0.32 16.00
N ASP A 60 2.40 0.14 15.27
CA ASP A 60 2.96 1.20 14.43
C ASP A 60 2.08 1.49 13.21
N ASP A 61 1.44 0.47 12.65
CA ASP A 61 0.48 0.65 11.55
C ASP A 61 -0.74 1.47 12.01
N ALA A 62 -1.27 1.15 13.20
CA ALA A 62 -2.39 1.88 13.79
C ALA A 62 -2.05 3.34 14.11
N LYS A 63 -0.84 3.59 14.64
CA LYS A 63 -0.34 4.95 14.89
C LYS A 63 -0.12 5.72 13.60
N ALA A 64 0.50 5.12 12.59
CA ALA A 64 0.72 5.76 11.29
C ALA A 64 -0.60 6.10 10.60
N ALA A 65 -1.62 5.24 10.71
CA ALA A 65 -2.96 5.53 10.21
C ALA A 65 -3.61 6.69 10.99
N ALA A 66 -3.52 6.71 12.31
CA ALA A 66 -4.05 7.78 13.14
C ALA A 66 -3.37 9.13 12.84
N ASP A 67 -2.05 9.14 12.68
CA ASP A 67 -1.27 10.33 12.36
C ASP A 67 -1.66 10.92 11.00
N ARG A 68 -1.97 10.09 10.00
CA ARG A 68 -2.48 10.56 8.70
C ARG A 68 -3.83 11.25 8.84
N LEU A 69 -4.73 10.70 9.65
CA LEU A 69 -6.06 11.29 9.90
C LEU A 69 -5.95 12.61 10.67
N VAL A 70 -5.02 12.70 11.62
CA VAL A 70 -4.71 13.92 12.36
C VAL A 70 -4.12 14.99 11.44
N GLN A 71 -3.15 14.63 10.59
CA GLN A 71 -2.55 15.55 9.62
C GLN A 71 -3.56 16.02 8.57
N GLY A 72 -4.49 15.15 8.19
CA GLY A 72 -5.60 15.46 7.30
C GLY A 72 -6.74 16.26 7.94
N GLY A 73 -6.63 16.64 9.23
CA GLY A 73 -7.66 17.40 9.95
C GLY A 73 -8.95 16.64 10.22
N GLN A 74 -8.98 15.33 9.96
CA GLN A 74 -10.15 14.46 10.14
C GLN A 74 -10.27 13.93 11.57
N LEU A 75 -9.19 13.99 12.36
CA LEU A 75 -9.13 13.51 13.73
C LEU A 75 -8.42 14.52 14.65
N PRO A 76 -9.06 15.02 15.73
CA PRO A 76 -8.39 15.85 16.72
C PRO A 76 -7.43 15.02 17.58
N LYS A 77 -6.25 15.57 17.88
CA LYS A 77 -5.17 14.87 18.61
C LYS A 77 -5.60 14.28 19.96
N ASP A 78 -6.50 14.97 20.66
CA ASP A 78 -6.98 14.57 21.98
C ASP A 78 -7.96 13.38 21.93
N ALA A 79 -8.53 13.07 20.75
CA ALA A 79 -9.46 11.97 20.58
C ALA A 79 -8.81 10.69 20.05
N VAL A 80 -7.52 10.73 19.68
CA VAL A 80 -6.81 9.61 19.05
C VAL A 80 -6.90 8.32 19.88
N GLU A 81 -6.74 8.41 21.20
CA GLU A 81 -6.79 7.23 22.09
C GLU A 81 -8.20 6.59 22.15
N VAL A 82 -9.26 7.38 22.02
CA VAL A 82 -10.65 6.89 22.06
C VAL A 82 -11.03 6.22 20.74
N TYR A 83 -10.54 6.76 19.62
CA TYR A 83 -10.81 6.22 18.28
C TYR A 83 -9.85 5.11 17.84
N LEU A 84 -8.74 4.92 18.56
CA LEU A 84 -7.74 3.90 18.26
C LEU A 84 -8.33 2.48 18.04
N PRO A 85 -9.18 1.94 18.94
CA PRO A 85 -9.77 0.61 18.72
C PRO A 85 -10.63 0.54 17.45
N GLN A 86 -11.45 1.56 17.18
CA GLN A 86 -12.27 1.62 15.96
C GLN A 86 -11.41 1.70 14.69
N LEU A 87 -10.29 2.42 14.76
CA LEU A 87 -9.34 2.50 13.65
C LEU A 87 -8.65 1.16 13.39
N VAL A 88 -8.28 0.44 14.46
CA VAL A 88 -7.72 -0.92 14.35
C VAL A 88 -8.74 -1.86 13.70
N ASP A 89 -10.00 -1.81 14.11
CA ASP A 89 -11.06 -2.61 13.49
C ASP A 89 -11.21 -2.32 11.99
N GLN A 90 -11.11 -1.05 11.60
CA GLN A 90 -11.15 -0.66 10.19
C GLN A 90 -9.94 -1.22 9.41
N LEU A 91 -8.73 -1.12 9.98
CA LEU A 91 -7.52 -1.70 9.38
C LEU A 91 -7.62 -3.22 9.25
N VAL A 92 -8.21 -3.91 10.24
CA VAL A 92 -8.47 -5.36 10.20
C VAL A 92 -9.43 -5.70 9.06
N GLN A 93 -10.53 -4.94 8.91
CA GLN A 93 -11.49 -5.15 7.84
C GLN A 93 -10.86 -4.95 6.45
N ASP A 94 -10.10 -3.88 6.27
CA ASP A 94 -9.40 -3.59 5.02
C ASP A 94 -8.40 -4.70 4.67
N ARG A 95 -7.68 -5.21 5.68
CA ARG A 95 -6.73 -6.31 5.47
C ARG A 95 -7.43 -7.63 5.18
N ALA A 96 -8.57 -7.89 5.82
CA ALA A 96 -9.37 -9.08 5.59
C ALA A 96 -9.98 -9.08 4.19
N ALA A 97 -10.46 -7.93 3.72
CA ALA A 97 -10.93 -7.73 2.36
C ALA A 97 -9.80 -8.01 1.35
N THR A 98 -8.62 -7.42 1.56
CA THR A 98 -7.46 -7.62 0.69
C THR A 98 -7.04 -9.10 0.65
N TYR A 99 -6.98 -9.77 1.81
CA TYR A 99 -6.67 -11.19 1.89
C TYR A 99 -7.69 -12.07 1.16
N ALA A 100 -8.98 -11.75 1.27
CA ALA A 100 -10.04 -12.43 0.54
C ALA A 100 -9.89 -12.23 -0.98
N PHE A 101 -9.55 -11.02 -1.43
CA PHE A 101 -9.32 -10.73 -2.86
C PHE A 101 -8.12 -11.49 -3.42
N GLU A 102 -7.02 -11.57 -2.68
CA GLU A 102 -5.85 -12.35 -3.08
C GLU A 102 -6.20 -13.84 -3.22
N LYS A 103 -6.98 -14.41 -2.29
CA LYS A 103 -7.46 -15.80 -2.41
C LYS A 103 -8.36 -16.03 -3.61
N LEU A 104 -9.12 -15.02 -4.03
CA LEU A 104 -9.97 -15.06 -5.21
C LEU A 104 -9.19 -14.80 -6.51
N GLY A 105 -7.87 -14.56 -6.44
CA GLY A 105 -7.04 -14.20 -7.59
C GLY A 105 -7.35 -12.82 -8.16
N LEU A 106 -8.12 -12.00 -7.43
CA LEU A 106 -8.51 -10.67 -7.83
C LEU A 106 -7.36 -9.71 -7.56
N LYS A 107 -6.62 -9.40 -8.63
CA LYS A 107 -5.61 -8.34 -8.64
C LYS A 107 -6.03 -7.25 -9.61
N VAL A 108 -5.77 -6.01 -9.22
CA VAL A 108 -5.91 -4.85 -10.11
C VAL A 108 -4.53 -4.48 -10.62
N THR A 109 -4.37 -4.46 -11.94
CA THR A 109 -3.10 -4.06 -12.58
C THR A 109 -2.99 -2.54 -12.63
N ASP A 110 -1.77 -2.03 -12.78
CA ASP A 110 -1.54 -0.58 -12.86
C ASP A 110 -2.22 0.04 -14.10
N GLU A 111 -2.37 -0.74 -15.18
CA GLU A 111 -3.13 -0.35 -16.38
C GLU A 111 -4.62 -0.16 -16.08
N GLU A 112 -5.20 -1.03 -15.25
CA GLU A 112 -6.60 -0.90 -14.81
C GLU A 112 -6.78 0.29 -13.89
N VAL A 113 -5.83 0.55 -12.98
CA VAL A 113 -5.84 1.76 -12.15
C VAL A 113 -5.78 3.00 -13.02
N LEU A 114 -4.89 3.02 -14.01
CA LEU A 114 -4.73 4.12 -14.96
C LEU A 114 -6.01 4.34 -15.79
N THR A 115 -6.64 3.26 -16.26
CA THR A 115 -7.96 3.33 -16.94
C THR A 115 -9.05 3.86 -16.01
N GLY A 116 -9.05 3.45 -14.74
CA GLY A 116 -9.97 3.96 -13.71
C GLY A 116 -9.76 5.45 -13.44
N LEU A 117 -8.51 5.89 -13.26
CA LEU A 117 -8.14 7.30 -13.09
C LEU A 117 -8.57 8.15 -14.29
N MET A 118 -8.39 7.65 -15.51
CA MET A 118 -8.87 8.32 -16.73
C MET A 118 -10.39 8.46 -16.77
N SER A 119 -11.10 7.45 -16.28
CA SER A 119 -12.56 7.48 -16.24
C SER A 119 -13.10 8.47 -15.20
N VAL A 120 -12.43 8.62 -14.06
CA VAL A 120 -12.88 9.50 -12.97
C VAL A 120 -12.39 10.93 -13.15
N TYR A 121 -11.17 11.11 -13.67
CA TYR A 121 -10.56 12.42 -13.87
C TYR A 121 -10.14 12.66 -15.33
N PRO A 122 -11.05 12.57 -16.30
CA PRO A 122 -10.72 12.71 -17.72
C PRO A 122 -10.01 14.04 -18.04
N GLN A 123 -10.25 15.09 -17.26
CA GLN A 123 -9.62 16.40 -17.41
C GLN A 123 -8.10 16.40 -17.22
N PHE A 124 -7.53 15.43 -16.50
CA PHE A 124 -6.08 15.34 -16.25
C PHE A 124 -5.37 14.37 -17.21
N PHE A 125 -6.13 13.70 -18.07
CA PHE A 125 -5.62 12.72 -19.03
C PHE A 125 -5.95 13.13 -20.46
N LYS A 126 -4.96 13.01 -21.36
CA LYS A 126 -5.11 13.27 -22.79
C LYS A 126 -4.39 12.18 -23.56
N ASP A 127 -5.08 11.57 -24.52
CA ASP A 127 -4.58 10.45 -25.32
C ASP A 127 -4.05 9.27 -24.47
N GLY A 128 -4.68 9.00 -23.33
CA GLY A 128 -4.26 7.93 -22.44
C GLY A 128 -2.98 8.23 -21.65
N LYS A 129 -2.55 9.49 -21.57
CA LYS A 129 -1.40 9.92 -20.76
C LYS A 129 -1.80 11.00 -19.77
N LEU A 130 -1.23 10.91 -18.58
CA LEU A 130 -1.34 11.96 -17.57
C LEU A 130 -0.59 13.20 -18.09
N VAL A 131 -1.35 14.22 -18.48
CA VAL A 131 -0.78 15.48 -19.02
C VAL A 131 -0.55 16.52 -17.94
N ALA A 132 -1.22 16.38 -16.79
CA ALA A 132 -1.15 17.34 -15.71
C ALA A 132 -1.03 16.66 -14.33
N PRO A 133 0.13 16.02 -14.03
CA PRO A 133 0.40 15.42 -12.72
C PRO A 133 0.22 16.42 -11.58
N ASP A 134 0.75 17.64 -11.74
CA ASP A 134 0.70 18.67 -10.70
C ASP A 134 -0.73 19.12 -10.39
N GLN A 135 -1.61 19.14 -11.41
CA GLN A 135 -3.02 19.50 -11.24
C GLN A 135 -3.82 18.37 -10.59
N LEU A 136 -3.51 17.11 -10.93
CA LEU A 136 -4.09 15.95 -10.27
C LEU A 136 -3.67 15.91 -8.79
N GLU A 137 -2.40 16.16 -8.49
CA GLU A 137 -1.90 16.22 -7.12
C GLU A 137 -2.55 17.36 -6.33
N ALA A 138 -2.71 18.54 -6.93
CA ALA A 138 -3.43 19.64 -6.29
C ALA A 138 -4.92 19.30 -6.04
N ALA A 139 -5.58 18.62 -6.97
CA ALA A 139 -6.97 18.21 -6.83
C ALA A 139 -7.15 17.13 -5.74
N LEU A 140 -6.23 16.16 -5.66
CA LEU A 140 -6.20 15.16 -4.59
C LEU A 140 -5.82 15.79 -3.24
N GLY A 141 -4.93 16.77 -3.25
CA GLY A 141 -4.54 17.53 -2.06
C GLY A 141 -5.69 18.31 -1.44
N GLN A 142 -6.66 18.77 -2.24
CA GLN A 142 -7.91 19.36 -1.71
C GLN A 142 -8.73 18.36 -0.89
N GLN A 143 -8.60 17.06 -1.18
CA GLN A 143 -9.24 15.97 -0.44
C GLN A 143 -8.34 15.40 0.68
N GLY A 144 -7.19 16.02 0.93
CA GLY A 144 -6.21 15.55 1.90
C GLY A 144 -5.48 14.27 1.48
N LEU A 145 -5.54 13.91 0.19
CA LEU A 145 -4.91 12.72 -0.36
C LEU A 145 -3.62 13.07 -1.11
N THR A 146 -2.61 12.20 -0.99
CA THR A 146 -1.40 12.27 -1.83
C THR A 146 -1.65 11.55 -3.16
N LEU A 147 -0.82 11.81 -4.17
CA LEU A 147 -0.92 11.13 -5.46
C LEU A 147 -0.86 9.60 -5.30
N ALA A 148 0.07 9.10 -4.46
CA ALA A 148 0.17 7.68 -4.13
C ALA A 148 -1.10 7.16 -3.43
N GLY A 149 -1.62 7.91 -2.45
CA GLY A 149 -2.86 7.55 -1.76
C GLY A 149 -4.09 7.52 -2.69
N GLY A 150 -4.15 8.41 -3.68
CA GLY A 150 -5.20 8.42 -4.69
C GLY A 150 -5.15 7.20 -5.62
N VAL A 151 -3.94 6.79 -6.03
CA VAL A 151 -3.72 5.57 -6.82
C VAL A 151 -4.14 4.32 -6.03
N ASP A 152 -3.75 4.23 -4.76
CA ASP A 152 -4.12 3.10 -3.89
C ASP A 152 -5.64 3.06 -3.64
N SER A 153 -6.26 4.22 -3.42
CA SER A 153 -7.71 4.33 -3.25
C SER A 153 -8.45 3.86 -4.51
N MET A 154 -7.97 4.23 -5.70
CA MET A 154 -8.54 3.73 -6.96
C MET A 154 -8.39 2.22 -7.08
N ARG A 155 -7.22 1.67 -6.72
CA ARG A 155 -6.98 0.22 -6.74
C ARG A 155 -7.99 -0.51 -5.87
N GLN A 156 -8.25 -0.01 -4.66
CA GLN A 156 -9.25 -0.58 -3.75
C GLN A 156 -10.68 -0.49 -4.32
N GLN A 157 -11.07 0.65 -4.90
CA GLN A 157 -12.38 0.82 -5.53
C GLN A 157 -12.59 -0.15 -6.70
N LEU A 158 -11.58 -0.34 -7.54
CA LEU A 158 -11.62 -1.29 -8.65
C LEU A 158 -11.70 -2.73 -8.18
N LEU A 159 -11.00 -3.09 -7.10
CA LEU A 159 -11.12 -4.40 -6.46
C LEU A 159 -12.54 -4.64 -5.96
N LEU A 160 -13.11 -3.68 -5.22
CA LEU A 160 -14.48 -3.80 -4.71
C LEU A 160 -15.50 -3.94 -5.84
N ARG A 161 -15.36 -3.15 -6.92
CA ARG A 161 -16.23 -3.25 -8.10
C ARG A 161 -16.12 -4.61 -8.79
N LYS A 162 -14.91 -5.17 -8.92
CA LYS A 162 -14.71 -6.52 -9.46
C LYS A 162 -15.41 -7.58 -8.61
N VAL A 163 -15.35 -7.45 -7.28
CA VAL A 163 -16.02 -8.36 -6.34
C VAL A 163 -17.53 -8.26 -6.46
N GLN A 164 -18.07 -7.04 -6.53
CA GLN A 164 -19.50 -6.82 -6.76
C GLN A 164 -19.93 -7.44 -8.09
N ASN A 165 -19.18 -7.23 -9.17
CA ASN A 165 -19.48 -7.82 -10.47
C ASN A 165 -19.43 -9.35 -10.44
N MET A 166 -18.48 -9.96 -9.72
CA MET A 166 -18.42 -11.41 -9.53
C MET A 166 -19.58 -11.94 -8.69
N ALA A 167 -19.93 -11.26 -7.59
CA ALA A 167 -21.07 -11.63 -6.76
C ALA A 167 -22.36 -11.59 -7.57
N VAL A 168 -22.57 -10.53 -8.36
CA VAL A 168 -23.74 -10.41 -9.24
C VAL A 168 -23.73 -11.47 -10.35
N ALA A 169 -22.57 -11.82 -10.92
CA ALA A 169 -22.45 -12.88 -11.92
C ALA A 169 -22.74 -14.29 -11.35
N SER A 170 -22.66 -14.47 -10.03
CA SER A 170 -23.01 -15.72 -9.35
C SER A 170 -24.49 -15.86 -8.97
N VAL A 171 -25.28 -14.79 -9.10
CA VAL A 171 -26.74 -14.85 -8.92
C VAL A 171 -27.38 -15.29 -10.22
N VAL A 172 -27.69 -16.59 -10.33
CA VAL A 172 -28.57 -17.10 -11.38
C VAL A 172 -29.99 -16.67 -11.03
N VAL A 173 -30.47 -15.58 -11.64
CA VAL A 173 -31.87 -15.19 -11.54
C VAL A 173 -32.70 -16.23 -12.31
N THR A 174 -33.54 -16.97 -11.60
CA THR A 174 -34.48 -17.89 -12.25
C THR A 174 -35.72 -17.12 -12.72
N GLN A 175 -36.31 -17.49 -13.87
CA GLN A 175 -37.51 -16.81 -14.39
C GLN A 175 -38.67 -16.77 -13.37
N ALA A 176 -38.76 -17.78 -12.51
CA ALA A 176 -39.77 -17.84 -11.45
C ALA A 176 -39.62 -16.72 -10.39
N GLU A 177 -38.40 -16.27 -10.10
CA GLU A 177 -38.16 -15.16 -9.16
C GLU A 177 -38.49 -13.81 -9.79
N VAL A 178 -38.33 -13.66 -11.10
CA VAL A 178 -38.73 -12.47 -11.86
C VAL A 178 -40.25 -12.33 -11.84
N ASP A 179 -40.97 -13.41 -12.15
CA ASP A 179 -42.44 -13.41 -12.16
C ASP A 179 -43.01 -13.10 -10.76
N GLN A 180 -42.42 -13.65 -9.69
CA GLN A 180 -42.82 -13.33 -8.32
C GLN A 180 -42.50 -11.89 -7.92
N ALA A 181 -41.37 -11.33 -8.36
CA ALA A 181 -41.02 -9.93 -8.10
C ALA A 181 -41.94 -8.95 -8.84
N VAL A 182 -42.34 -9.28 -10.08
CA VAL A 182 -43.29 -8.49 -10.86
C VAL A 182 -44.68 -8.51 -10.23
N ILE A 183 -45.16 -9.68 -9.79
CA ILE A 183 -46.47 -9.81 -9.11
C ILE A 183 -46.48 -9.02 -7.79
N LYS A 184 -45.40 -9.05 -7.00
CA LYS A 184 -45.28 -8.28 -5.75
C LYS A 184 -45.22 -6.76 -5.94
N LYS A 185 -44.72 -6.28 -7.08
CA LYS A 185 -44.61 -4.84 -7.37
C LYS A 185 -45.90 -4.25 -7.96
N HIS A 186 -46.83 -5.10 -8.38
CA HIS A 186 -48.12 -4.72 -8.95
C HIS A 186 -49.32 -5.03 -8.02
N GLN A 187 -49.07 -5.27 -6.73
CA GLN A 187 -50.04 -5.14 -5.64
C GLN A 187 -49.72 -3.87 -4.83
#